data_AF-A0A7I8V6K1-F1
#
_entry.id   AF-A0A7I8V6K1-F1
#
_cell.length_a   1.000
_cell.length_b   1.000
_cell.length_c   1.000
_cell.angle_alpha   90.00
_cell.angle_beta   90.00
_cell.angle_gamma   90.00
#
_symmetry.space_group_name_H-M   'P 1'
#
loop_
_entity.id
_entity.type
_entity.pdbx_description
1 polymer ?
#
loop_
_entity_poly.entity_id
_entity_poly.type
_entity_poly.pdbx_seq_one_letter_code
_entity_poly.pdbx_strand_id
1 'polypeptide(L)'
;MNKSKNIDIDSMDPDERRKLQKMLKERMEKESEGSSKDQMKWMYSGDKVDEEEYLLGKKIPDKHFLKDEKEKPETVPGSNFDDVIKRRTELDMQAKMKEDPFFMIKQKEEEAKKRLLQNPIKLKELQKIVQKPKKEKKKKKKKKRRDSSSDSGDEIYKKYLELVKKKEEKEKERKRKRSKSPEIKHKKSHKTKKLTEEEKERKRQDMMKNAKWREEERNESIKRHKEQEKKEEERLNERRKNLYLSHMMADHANSSTVEDRLRRNRHNLQKRSGDFDSKFAKR
;
A
#
# COMPACT_ATOMS: atom_id res chain seq x y z
N MET A 1 50.09 2.35 -2.84
CA MET A 1 51.36 2.22 -3.61
C MET A 1 51.85 0.80 -3.44
N ASN A 2 51.48 -0.11 -4.35
CA ASN A 2 51.97 -1.49 -4.34
C ASN A 2 53.04 -1.59 -5.44
N LYS A 3 54.30 -1.78 -5.05
CA LYS A 3 55.42 -2.01 -5.98
C LYS A 3 55.39 -3.48 -6.40
N SER A 4 55.04 -3.77 -7.66
CA SER A 4 55.25 -5.08 -8.28
C SER A 4 56.75 -5.25 -8.53
N LYS A 5 57.35 -6.28 -7.94
CA LYS A 5 58.72 -6.70 -8.26
C LYS A 5 58.66 -7.44 -9.60
N ASN A 6 59.04 -6.77 -10.69
CA ASN A 6 59.35 -7.46 -11.94
C ASN A 6 60.63 -8.28 -11.68
N ILE A 7 60.55 -9.58 -11.92
CA ILE A 7 61.68 -10.49 -11.77
C ILE A 7 62.51 -10.33 -13.05
N ASP A 8 63.73 -9.80 -12.92
CA ASP A 8 64.64 -9.64 -14.04
C ASP A 8 65.13 -11.02 -14.51
N ILE A 9 64.58 -11.45 -15.64
CA ILE A 9 64.87 -12.73 -16.31
C ILE A 9 66.38 -12.82 -16.67
N ASP A 10 66.99 -11.64 -16.89
CA ASP A 10 68.40 -11.20 -16.75
C ASP A 10 69.29 -11.91 -15.72
N SER A 11 68.73 -12.40 -14.62
CA SER A 11 69.49 -12.94 -13.49
C SER A 11 69.39 -14.46 -13.32
N MET A 12 68.58 -15.15 -14.12
CA MET A 12 68.39 -16.60 -14.00
C MET A 12 69.52 -17.38 -14.70
N ASP A 13 69.85 -18.54 -14.13
CA ASP A 13 70.87 -19.48 -14.62
C ASP A 13 70.59 -19.88 -16.09
N PRO A 14 71.58 -19.96 -16.99
CA PRO A 14 71.33 -20.20 -18.42
C PRO A 14 70.56 -21.49 -18.70
N ASP A 15 70.74 -22.51 -17.86
CA ASP A 15 70.02 -23.78 -17.97
C ASP A 15 68.56 -23.66 -17.55
N GLU A 16 68.24 -22.85 -16.55
CA GLU A 16 66.86 -22.53 -16.17
C GLU A 16 66.13 -21.73 -17.25
N ARG A 17 66.83 -20.79 -17.88
CA ARG A 17 66.28 -20.05 -19.04
C ARG A 17 65.98 -20.95 -20.21
N ARG A 18 66.89 -21.87 -20.53
CA ARG A 18 66.67 -22.87 -21.59
C ARG A 18 65.49 -23.78 -21.24
N LYS A 19 65.36 -24.19 -19.98
CA LYS A 19 64.22 -24.99 -19.51
C LYS A 19 62.90 -24.20 -19.63
N LEU A 20 62.89 -22.92 -19.27
CA LEU A 20 61.73 -22.04 -19.44
C LEU A 20 61.38 -21.84 -20.91
N GLN A 21 62.38 -21.62 -21.77
CA GLN A 21 62.17 -21.46 -23.21
C GLN A 21 61.64 -22.75 -23.86
N LYS A 22 62.12 -23.91 -23.40
CA LYS A 22 61.63 -25.23 -23.84
C LYS A 22 60.18 -25.47 -23.38
N MET A 23 59.85 -25.14 -22.13
CA MET A 23 58.49 -25.20 -21.60
C MET A 23 57.55 -24.27 -22.35
N LEU A 24 58.00 -23.05 -22.69
CA LEU A 24 57.21 -22.08 -23.46
C LEU A 24 56.96 -22.57 -24.89
N LYS A 25 57.97 -23.18 -25.51
CA LYS A 25 57.87 -23.77 -26.85
C LYS A 25 56.93 -24.99 -26.86
N GLU A 26 57.04 -25.86 -25.85
CA GLU A 26 56.13 -27.01 -25.69
C GLU A 26 54.67 -26.56 -25.44
N ARG A 27 54.47 -25.45 -24.69
CA ARG A 27 53.15 -24.85 -24.50
C ARG A 27 52.60 -24.25 -25.79
N MET A 28 53.41 -23.57 -26.59
CA MET A 28 53.03 -23.05 -27.90
C MET A 28 52.71 -24.16 -28.90
N GLU A 29 53.46 -25.27 -28.89
CA GLU A 29 53.20 -26.45 -29.71
C GLU A 29 51.86 -27.11 -29.30
N LYS A 30 51.59 -27.24 -27.99
CA LYS A 30 50.28 -27.69 -27.46
C LYS A 30 49.13 -26.73 -27.79
N GLU A 31 49.39 -25.44 -27.86
CA GLU A 31 48.40 -24.42 -28.28
C GLU A 31 48.08 -24.50 -29.77
N SER A 32 49.00 -24.99 -30.62
CA SER A 32 48.74 -25.18 -32.06
C SER A 32 47.97 -26.45 -32.42
N GLU A 33 47.94 -27.45 -31.53
CA GLU A 33 47.24 -28.74 -31.74
C GLU A 33 45.85 -28.80 -31.07
N GLY A 34 45.50 -27.79 -30.26
CA GLY A 34 44.21 -27.73 -29.57
C GLY A 34 43.09 -27.18 -30.45
N SER A 35 41.98 -27.92 -30.59
CA SER A 35 40.79 -27.40 -31.29
C SER A 35 40.28 -26.12 -30.62
N SER A 36 39.78 -25.16 -31.41
CA SER A 36 39.24 -23.86 -30.94
C SER A 36 38.19 -23.97 -29.81
N LYS A 37 37.58 -25.15 -29.63
CA LYS A 37 36.64 -25.45 -28.54
C LYS A 37 37.32 -25.52 -27.17
N ASP A 38 38.54 -26.05 -27.06
CA ASP A 38 39.28 -26.06 -25.78
C ASP A 38 39.92 -24.69 -25.48
N GLN A 39 40.29 -23.95 -26.52
CA GLN A 39 40.71 -22.55 -26.38
C GLN A 39 39.59 -21.62 -25.91
N MET A 40 38.32 -21.97 -26.11
CA MET A 40 37.21 -21.21 -25.52
C MET A 40 36.84 -21.73 -24.13
N LYS A 41 37.21 -22.95 -23.77
CA LYS A 41 36.85 -23.56 -22.48
C LYS A 41 37.47 -22.80 -21.32
N TRP A 42 38.71 -22.32 -21.41
CA TRP A 42 39.31 -21.50 -20.34
C TRP A 42 38.63 -20.13 -20.20
N MET A 43 38.03 -19.60 -21.27
CA MET A 43 37.29 -18.33 -21.25
C MET A 43 35.90 -18.48 -20.62
N TYR A 44 35.26 -19.65 -20.75
CA TYR A 44 33.96 -19.96 -20.16
C TYR A 44 34.03 -20.75 -18.85
N SER A 45 35.22 -21.19 -18.44
CA SER A 45 35.50 -21.71 -17.10
C SER A 45 35.72 -20.54 -16.16
N GLY A 46 34.68 -19.73 -15.93
CA GLY A 46 34.70 -18.78 -14.82
C GLY A 46 34.94 -19.54 -13.51
N ASP A 47 35.59 -18.90 -12.53
CA ASP A 47 35.78 -19.42 -11.16
C ASP A 47 34.43 -19.90 -10.61
N LYS A 48 34.14 -21.19 -10.78
CA LYS A 48 32.99 -21.84 -10.17
C LYS A 48 33.39 -22.12 -8.74
N VAL A 49 32.59 -21.63 -7.80
CA VAL A 49 32.77 -21.99 -6.39
C VAL A 49 32.55 -23.49 -6.29
N ASP A 50 33.52 -24.23 -5.75
CA ASP A 50 33.38 -25.67 -5.51
C ASP A 50 32.22 -25.89 -4.53
N GLU A 51 31.09 -26.36 -5.06
CA GLU A 51 29.85 -26.55 -4.30
C GLU A 51 30.03 -27.59 -3.19
N GLU A 52 30.86 -28.61 -3.44
CA GLU A 52 31.20 -29.64 -2.44
C GLU A 52 31.95 -29.04 -1.25
N GLU A 53 32.86 -28.10 -1.49
CA GLU A 53 33.61 -27.40 -0.44
C GLU A 53 32.73 -26.48 0.39
N TYR A 54 31.77 -25.81 -0.26
CA TYR A 54 30.79 -24.97 0.42
C TYR A 54 29.83 -25.80 1.28
N LEU A 55 29.37 -26.95 0.78
CA LEU A 55 28.54 -27.89 1.54
C LEU A 55 29.28 -28.51 2.73
N LEU A 56 30.61 -28.67 2.61
CA LEU A 56 31.51 -29.03 3.71
C LEU A 56 31.76 -27.86 4.70
N GLY A 57 31.16 -26.68 4.47
CA GLY A 57 31.16 -25.54 5.39
C GLY A 57 32.34 -24.57 5.22
N LYS A 58 33.11 -24.66 4.12
CA LYS A 58 34.15 -23.67 3.83
C LYS A 58 33.51 -22.34 3.42
N LYS A 59 34.00 -21.24 3.98
CA LYS A 59 33.44 -19.89 3.75
C LYS A 59 33.79 -19.40 2.35
N ILE A 60 32.77 -18.98 1.59
CA ILE A 60 32.95 -18.31 0.29
C ILE A 60 33.48 -16.88 0.56
N PRO A 61 34.52 -16.42 -0.16
CA PRO A 61 34.98 -15.04 -0.05
C PRO A 61 33.89 -14.06 -0.53
N ASP A 62 33.65 -13.00 0.27
CA ASP A 62 32.58 -11.98 0.14
C ASP A 62 32.37 -11.39 -1.27
N LYS A 63 33.38 -11.44 -2.14
CA LYS A 63 33.34 -10.88 -3.49
C LYS A 63 32.33 -11.57 -4.43
N HIS A 64 31.90 -12.79 -4.10
CA HIS A 64 30.95 -13.54 -4.93
C HIS A 64 29.50 -13.10 -4.70
N PHE A 65 29.14 -12.67 -3.49
CA PHE A 65 27.77 -12.25 -3.17
C PHE A 65 27.36 -10.92 -3.82
N LEU A 66 28.33 -10.08 -4.22
CA LEU A 66 28.04 -8.77 -4.81
C LEU A 66 27.80 -8.81 -6.33
N LYS A 67 28.02 -9.95 -6.99
CA LYS A 67 27.97 -10.03 -8.47
C LYS A 67 26.59 -10.42 -9.03
N ASP A 68 25.71 -10.98 -8.20
CA ASP A 68 24.42 -11.54 -8.64
C ASP A 68 23.30 -10.50 -8.85
N GLU A 69 23.51 -9.22 -8.53
CA GLU A 69 22.46 -8.18 -8.70
C GLU A 69 22.43 -7.52 -10.09
N LYS A 70 23.32 -7.88 -11.03
CA LYS A 70 23.45 -7.17 -12.33
C LYS A 70 23.28 -8.00 -13.59
N GLU A 71 22.80 -9.23 -13.51
CA GLU A 71 22.47 -10.01 -14.71
C GLU A 71 20.95 -10.07 -14.87
N LYS A 72 20.41 -9.12 -15.65
CA LYS A 72 19.05 -9.26 -16.18
C LYS A 72 19.09 -10.45 -17.15
N PRO A 73 18.29 -11.51 -16.94
CA PRO A 73 18.16 -12.53 -17.96
C PRO A 73 17.57 -11.87 -19.20
N GLU A 74 18.22 -12.08 -20.35
CA GLU A 74 17.71 -11.64 -21.64
C GLU A 74 16.27 -12.13 -21.79
N THR A 75 15.38 -11.19 -22.09
CA THR A 75 13.93 -11.41 -22.19
C THR A 75 13.64 -12.50 -23.21
N VAL A 76 13.28 -13.67 -22.71
CA VAL A 76 12.73 -14.77 -23.49
C VAL A 76 11.46 -14.26 -24.17
N PRO A 77 11.28 -14.41 -25.51
CA PRO A 77 10.09 -13.92 -26.20
C PRO A 77 8.84 -14.63 -25.63
N GLY A 78 8.11 -13.93 -24.76
CA GLY A 78 7.02 -14.47 -23.93
C GLY A 78 6.91 -13.85 -22.53
N SER A 79 7.97 -13.23 -22.01
CA SER A 79 7.98 -12.58 -20.68
C SER A 79 7.31 -11.20 -20.61
N ASN A 80 6.67 -10.76 -21.70
CA ASN A 80 6.03 -9.44 -21.78
C ASN A 80 4.89 -9.23 -20.76
N PHE A 81 4.33 -10.31 -20.21
CA PHE A 81 3.27 -10.22 -19.22
C PHE A 81 3.80 -9.71 -17.87
N ASP A 82 4.96 -10.17 -17.43
CA ASP A 82 5.55 -9.77 -16.15
C ASP A 82 6.06 -8.33 -16.17
N ASP A 83 6.62 -7.87 -17.29
CA ASP A 83 7.06 -6.49 -17.44
C ASP A 83 5.89 -5.51 -17.52
N VAL A 84 4.77 -5.91 -18.12
CA VAL A 84 3.54 -5.12 -18.13
C VAL A 84 2.93 -5.07 -16.72
N ILE A 85 2.93 -6.17 -15.98
CA ILE A 85 2.49 -6.18 -14.58
C ILE A 85 3.38 -5.28 -13.73
N LYS A 86 4.71 -5.41 -13.82
CA LYS A 86 5.67 -4.58 -13.06
C LYS A 86 5.49 -3.10 -13.36
N ARG A 87 5.41 -2.71 -14.63
CA ARG A 87 5.16 -1.31 -15.01
C ARG A 87 3.82 -0.82 -14.47
N ARG A 88 2.77 -1.64 -14.53
CA ARG A 88 1.45 -1.27 -14.01
C ARG A 88 1.45 -1.15 -12.49
N THR A 89 2.12 -2.05 -11.77
CA THR A 89 2.29 -1.97 -10.32
C THR A 89 3.12 -0.76 -9.93
N GLU A 90 4.12 -0.39 -10.71
CA GLU A 90 4.97 0.75 -10.44
C GLU A 90 4.23 2.07 -10.71
N LEU A 91 3.46 2.16 -11.80
CA LEU A 91 2.57 3.28 -12.06
C LEU A 91 1.48 3.42 -10.98
N ASP A 92 0.91 2.30 -10.53
CA ASP A 92 -0.08 2.27 -9.44
C ASP A 92 0.54 2.67 -8.10
N MET A 93 1.75 2.21 -7.79
CA MET A 93 2.51 2.65 -6.61
C MET A 93 2.86 4.14 -6.67
N GLN A 94 3.28 4.65 -7.83
CA GLN A 94 3.57 6.07 -8.02
C GLN A 94 2.32 6.94 -7.90
N ALA A 95 1.18 6.50 -8.44
CA ALA A 95 -0.10 7.17 -8.27
C ALA A 95 -0.49 7.19 -6.79
N LYS A 96 -0.41 6.04 -6.09
CA LYS A 96 -0.64 5.95 -4.64
C LYS A 96 0.24 6.89 -3.83
N MET A 97 1.53 7.00 -4.17
CA MET A 97 2.45 7.93 -3.49
C MET A 97 2.12 9.40 -3.77
N LYS A 98 1.64 9.72 -4.98
CA LYS A 98 1.24 11.10 -5.36
C LYS A 98 -0.12 11.49 -4.80
N GLU A 99 -1.04 10.54 -4.70
CA GLU A 99 -2.41 10.73 -4.24
C GLU A 99 -2.55 10.58 -2.73
N ASP A 100 -1.52 10.06 -2.03
CA ASP A 100 -1.50 10.03 -0.56
C ASP A 100 -1.36 11.46 0.02
N PRO A 101 -2.42 11.99 0.67
CA PRO A 101 -2.38 13.33 1.24
C PRO A 101 -1.33 13.46 2.36
N PHE A 102 -0.99 12.37 3.05
CA PHE A 102 0.03 12.38 4.10
C PHE A 102 1.44 12.49 3.51
N PHE A 103 1.71 11.81 2.40
CA PHE A 103 2.97 11.94 1.67
C PHE A 103 3.17 13.36 1.16
N MET A 104 2.14 13.98 0.58
CA MET A 104 2.18 15.39 0.17
C MET A 104 2.45 16.36 1.34
N ILE A 105 1.85 16.11 2.51
CA ILE A 105 2.11 16.91 3.71
C ILE A 105 3.57 16.75 4.14
N LYS A 106 4.08 15.51 4.18
CA LYS A 106 5.47 15.22 4.54
C LYS A 106 6.47 15.87 3.57
N GLN A 107 6.22 15.81 2.26
CA GLN A 107 7.06 16.45 1.26
C GLN A 107 7.08 17.98 1.43
N LYS A 108 5.92 18.61 1.64
CA LYS A 108 5.83 20.05 1.93
C LYS A 108 6.55 20.45 3.22
N GLU A 109 6.48 19.63 4.26
CA GLU A 109 7.24 19.84 5.50
C GLU A 109 8.75 19.78 5.26
N GLU A 110 9.22 18.82 4.48
CA GLU A 110 10.64 18.68 4.12
C GLU A 110 11.14 19.84 3.24
N GLU A 111 10.35 20.27 2.26
CA GLU A 111 10.65 21.43 1.42
C GLU A 111 10.68 22.73 2.24
N ALA A 112 9.75 22.90 3.18
CA ALA A 112 9.76 24.04 4.09
C ALA A 112 11.00 24.02 4.99
N LYS A 113 11.42 22.86 5.52
CA LYS A 113 12.67 22.70 6.27
C LYS A 113 13.89 23.06 5.41
N LYS A 114 13.96 22.57 4.17
CA LYS A 114 15.03 22.92 3.22
C LYS A 114 15.03 24.42 2.94
N ARG A 115 13.87 25.04 2.72
CA ARG A 115 13.74 26.49 2.49
C ARG A 115 14.20 27.32 3.70
N LEU A 116 13.91 26.86 4.92
CA LEU A 116 14.40 27.49 6.15
C LEU A 116 15.92 27.35 6.29
N LEU A 117 16.48 26.20 5.90
CA LEU A 117 17.93 25.94 5.93
C LEU A 117 18.69 26.73 4.85
N GLN A 118 18.11 26.84 3.66
CA GLN A 118 18.63 27.62 2.53
C GLN A 118 18.58 29.13 2.80
N ASN A 119 17.76 29.59 3.75
CA ASN A 119 17.73 30.98 4.17
C ASN A 119 18.80 31.24 5.26
N PRO A 120 19.89 31.97 4.94
CA PRO A 120 21.00 32.16 5.87
C PRO A 120 20.65 33.00 7.10
N ILE A 121 19.62 33.85 7.03
CA ILE A 121 19.17 34.68 8.17
C ILE A 121 18.42 33.80 9.18
N LYS A 122 17.51 32.93 8.70
CA LYS A 122 16.77 32.00 9.56
C LYS A 122 17.66 30.89 10.12
N LEU A 123 18.69 30.49 9.39
CA LEU A 123 19.69 29.54 9.89
C LEU A 123 20.45 30.08 11.11
N LYS A 124 20.87 31.36 11.07
CA LYS A 124 21.51 32.04 12.20
C LYS A 124 20.57 32.17 13.41
N GLU A 125 19.29 32.46 13.17
CA GLU A 125 18.26 32.51 14.23
C GLU A 125 18.06 31.14 14.91
N LEU A 126 17.98 30.07 14.13
CA LEU A 126 17.89 28.70 14.63
C LEU A 126 19.13 28.31 15.42
N GLN A 127 20.34 28.63 14.94
CA GLN A 127 21.58 28.41 15.67
C GLN A 127 21.59 29.11 17.03
N LYS A 128 21.10 30.35 17.10
CA LYS A 128 21.02 31.13 18.35
C LYS A 128 20.06 30.53 19.37
N ILE A 129 18.95 29.92 18.92
CA ILE A 129 18.00 29.23 19.80
C ILE A 129 18.59 27.91 20.32
N VAL A 130 19.30 27.16 19.48
CA VAL A 130 19.96 25.89 19.87
C VAL A 130 21.08 26.12 20.88
N GLN A 131 21.81 27.24 20.80
CA GLN A 131 22.87 27.58 21.75
C GLN A 131 22.36 27.98 23.15
N LYS A 132 21.05 28.22 23.35
CA LYS A 132 20.50 28.50 24.70
C LYS A 132 20.43 27.19 25.52
N PRO A 133 21.01 27.14 26.74
CA PRO A 133 21.21 25.88 27.44
C PRO A 133 19.91 25.28 28.01
N LYS A 134 19.69 24.00 27.71
CA LYS A 134 18.72 23.09 28.37
C LYS A 134 19.15 22.80 29.81
N LYS A 135 18.97 23.74 30.73
CA LYS A 135 19.09 23.50 32.18
C LYS A 135 17.75 23.84 32.83
N GLU A 136 16.98 22.82 33.15
CA GLU A 136 16.13 22.70 34.35
C GLU A 136 15.02 21.66 34.13
N LYS A 137 15.17 20.50 34.79
CA LYS A 137 14.12 19.71 35.47
C LYS A 137 14.66 18.33 35.87
N LYS A 138 15.34 18.27 37.02
CA LYS A 138 15.51 17.04 37.82
C LYS A 138 15.57 17.43 39.31
N LYS A 139 14.60 16.94 40.11
CA LYS A 139 14.53 16.78 41.61
C LYS A 139 13.02 16.80 41.99
N LYS A 140 12.36 15.90 42.74
CA LYS A 140 12.64 14.95 43.85
C LYS A 140 11.63 13.76 43.77
N LYS A 141 11.97 12.46 43.97
CA LYS A 141 12.06 11.64 45.24
C LYS A 141 10.80 11.76 46.15
N LYS A 142 10.21 10.75 46.83
CA LYS A 142 10.44 9.30 47.10
C LYS A 142 9.26 8.72 47.95
N LYS A 143 8.93 7.43 47.75
CA LYS A 143 8.54 6.31 48.69
C LYS A 143 7.56 6.47 49.88
N LYS A 144 6.67 5.47 50.04
CA LYS A 144 6.47 4.53 51.20
C LYS A 144 5.58 3.34 50.72
N ARG A 145 6.07 2.10 50.51
CA ARG A 145 6.26 0.93 51.42
C ARG A 145 5.00 0.59 52.26
N ARG A 146 4.23 -0.48 51.95
CA ARG A 146 4.37 -1.95 52.20
C ARG A 146 4.22 -2.35 53.67
N ASP A 147 3.16 -3.10 53.97
CA ASP A 147 3.03 -4.15 55.02
C ASP A 147 1.91 -5.11 54.54
N SER A 148 2.09 -6.41 54.29
CA SER A 148 2.48 -7.57 55.12
C SER A 148 1.39 -8.01 56.10
N SER A 149 0.79 -9.18 55.81
CA SER A 149 0.32 -10.16 56.81
C SER A 149 -0.19 -11.41 56.09
N SER A 150 0.37 -12.54 56.50
CA SER A 150 0.09 -13.91 56.09
C SER A 150 -1.21 -14.40 56.73
N ASP A 151 -2.16 -14.91 55.95
CA ASP A 151 -3.25 -15.77 56.45
C ASP A 151 -3.70 -16.72 55.32
N SER A 152 -3.34 -18.00 55.48
CA SER A 152 -3.25 -19.01 54.41
C SER A 152 -4.58 -19.72 54.10
N GLY A 153 -5.68 -19.39 54.79
CA GLY A 153 -7.04 -19.86 54.45
C GLY A 153 -7.83 -18.88 53.58
N ASP A 154 -7.30 -17.67 53.43
CA ASP A 154 -8.02 -16.49 52.98
C ASP A 154 -7.69 -16.14 51.50
N GLU A 155 -6.75 -16.87 50.87
CA GLU A 155 -6.33 -16.64 49.49
C GLU A 155 -7.43 -16.94 48.47
N ILE A 156 -8.23 -17.98 48.68
CA ILE A 156 -9.33 -18.32 47.76
C ILE A 156 -10.43 -17.27 47.85
N TYR A 157 -10.76 -16.82 49.06
CA TYR A 157 -11.75 -15.77 49.29
C TYR A 157 -11.24 -14.41 48.81
N LYS A 158 -9.98 -14.06 49.07
CA LYS A 158 -9.32 -12.87 48.52
C LYS A 158 -9.26 -12.90 46.99
N LYS A 159 -8.92 -14.03 46.38
CA LYS A 159 -8.91 -14.21 44.92
C LYS A 159 -10.31 -14.10 44.33
N TYR A 160 -11.32 -14.65 45.00
CA TYR A 160 -12.72 -14.48 44.61
C TYR A 160 -13.16 -13.01 44.69
N LEU A 161 -12.88 -12.33 45.80
CA LEU A 161 -13.13 -10.89 45.96
C LEU A 161 -12.38 -10.06 44.92
N GLU A 162 -11.13 -10.40 44.60
CA GLU A 162 -10.33 -9.72 43.59
C GLU A 162 -10.88 -9.97 42.18
N LEU A 163 -11.37 -11.17 41.87
CA LEU A 163 -12.04 -11.48 40.61
C LEU A 163 -13.37 -10.72 40.48
N VAL A 164 -14.16 -10.63 41.54
CA VAL A 164 -15.42 -9.86 41.57
C VAL A 164 -15.12 -8.37 41.40
N LYS A 165 -14.14 -7.83 42.13
CA LYS A 165 -13.70 -6.43 41.98
C LYS A 165 -13.15 -6.14 40.59
N LYS A 166 -12.35 -7.05 40.01
CA LYS A 166 -11.81 -6.91 38.66
C LYS A 166 -12.92 -6.97 37.61
N LYS A 167 -13.96 -7.78 37.82
CA LYS A 167 -15.14 -7.85 36.95
C LYS A 167 -15.94 -6.55 37.01
N GLU A 168 -16.16 -6.02 38.21
CA GLU A 168 -16.79 -4.70 38.40
C GLU A 168 -15.96 -3.55 37.81
N GLU A 169 -14.64 -3.55 38.00
CA GLU A 169 -13.75 -2.54 37.41
C GLU A 169 -13.77 -2.61 35.90
N LYS A 170 -13.74 -3.81 35.32
CA LYS A 170 -13.82 -4.01 33.87
C LYS A 170 -15.18 -3.59 33.32
N GLU A 171 -16.25 -3.78 34.09
CA GLU A 171 -17.59 -3.31 33.73
C GLU A 171 -17.70 -1.78 33.86
N LYS A 172 -17.16 -1.19 34.93
CA LYS A 172 -17.06 0.27 35.13
C LYS A 172 -16.16 0.91 34.06
N GLU A 173 -15.08 0.26 33.63
CA GLU A 173 -14.21 0.69 32.54
C GLU A 173 -14.93 0.59 31.19
N ARG A 174 -15.67 -0.49 30.92
CA ARG A 174 -16.51 -0.63 29.73
C ARG A 174 -17.62 0.42 29.67
N LYS A 175 -18.29 0.69 30.81
CA LYS A 175 -19.29 1.76 30.94
C LYS A 175 -18.64 3.13 30.73
N ARG A 176 -17.47 3.37 31.33
CA ARG A 176 -16.67 4.60 31.09
C ARG A 176 -16.26 4.74 29.64
N LYS A 177 -15.85 3.68 28.93
CA LYS A 177 -15.47 3.77 27.50
C LYS A 177 -16.68 3.97 26.57
N ARG A 178 -17.86 3.45 26.93
CA ARG A 178 -19.12 3.72 26.18
C ARG A 178 -19.70 5.11 26.46
N SER A 179 -19.47 5.69 27.64
CA SER A 179 -19.89 7.06 27.96
C SER A 179 -18.81 8.12 27.76
N LYS A 180 -17.54 7.73 27.52
CA LYS A 180 -16.50 8.62 26.99
C LYS A 180 -16.67 8.76 25.49
N SER A 181 -17.82 9.28 25.06
CA SER A 181 -17.76 10.21 23.94
C SER A 181 -16.67 11.23 24.32
N PRO A 182 -15.74 11.61 23.42
CA PRO A 182 -14.78 12.66 23.72
C PRO A 182 -15.60 13.80 24.29
N GLU A 183 -15.40 14.07 25.57
CA GLU A 183 -16.01 15.22 26.20
C GLU A 183 -15.36 16.36 25.44
N ILE A 184 -16.06 16.85 24.41
CA ILE A 184 -15.68 18.02 23.66
C ILE A 184 -15.77 19.08 24.74
N LYS A 185 -14.65 19.28 25.44
CA LYS A 185 -14.42 20.45 26.25
C LYS A 185 -14.54 21.55 25.24
N HIS A 186 -15.74 22.11 25.12
CA HIS A 186 -15.97 23.37 24.46
C HIS A 186 -15.00 24.29 25.17
N LYS A 187 -13.83 24.50 24.57
CA LYS A 187 -12.87 25.47 25.05
C LYS A 187 -13.70 26.72 25.19
N LYS A 188 -13.87 27.21 26.43
CA LYS A 188 -14.63 28.43 26.72
C LYS A 188 -14.24 29.42 25.64
N SER A 189 -15.18 29.73 24.75
CA SER A 189 -14.94 30.58 23.60
C SER A 189 -14.23 31.82 24.12
N HIS A 190 -12.95 31.98 23.78
CA HIS A 190 -12.24 33.20 24.11
C HIS A 190 -13.12 34.33 23.59
N LYS A 191 -13.51 35.29 24.46
CA LYS A 191 -14.37 36.41 24.08
C LYS A 191 -13.88 36.98 22.76
N THR A 192 -14.55 36.61 21.67
CA THR A 192 -14.15 37.05 20.34
C THR A 192 -14.41 38.54 20.31
N LYS A 193 -13.39 39.33 19.98
CA LYS A 193 -13.59 40.76 19.74
C LYS A 193 -14.78 40.91 18.77
N LYS A 194 -15.71 41.82 19.10
CA LYS A 194 -16.83 42.12 18.20
C LYS A 194 -16.22 42.63 16.90
N LEU A 195 -16.44 41.88 15.83
CA LEU A 195 -15.93 42.16 14.50
C LEU A 195 -16.52 43.49 14.02
N THR A 196 -15.71 44.37 13.41
CA THR A 196 -16.20 45.66 12.90
C THR A 196 -17.18 45.45 11.75
N GLU A 197 -18.00 46.45 11.43
CA GLU A 197 -19.03 46.36 10.38
C GLU A 197 -18.41 45.99 9.02
N GLU A 198 -17.27 46.59 8.70
CA GLU A 198 -16.50 46.32 7.48
C GLU A 198 -15.96 44.89 7.44
N GLU A 199 -15.41 44.40 8.56
CA GLU A 199 -14.91 43.03 8.66
C GLU A 199 -16.05 41.99 8.57
N LYS A 200 -17.26 42.33 9.07
CA LYS A 200 -18.45 41.47 8.91
C LYS A 200 -18.87 41.38 7.45
N GLU A 201 -18.87 42.49 6.72
CA GLU A 201 -19.23 42.49 5.30
C GLU A 201 -18.19 41.71 4.49
N ARG A 202 -16.89 41.85 4.79
CA ARG A 202 -15.85 41.04 4.16
C ARG A 202 -16.07 39.54 4.42
N LYS A 203 -16.39 39.17 5.66
CA LYS A 203 -16.69 37.77 6.01
C LYS A 203 -17.97 37.28 5.32
N ARG A 204 -18.96 38.14 5.13
CA ARG A 204 -20.17 37.83 4.38
C ARG A 204 -19.84 37.55 2.92
N GLN A 205 -19.01 38.38 2.29
CA GLN A 205 -18.55 38.17 0.91
C GLN A 205 -17.75 36.87 0.78
N ASP A 206 -16.85 36.58 1.72
CA ASP A 206 -16.10 35.32 1.72
C ASP A 206 -17.02 34.11 1.89
N MET A 207 -18.03 34.19 2.76
CA MET A 207 -19.06 33.15 2.88
C MET A 207 -19.85 32.98 1.59
N MET A 208 -20.20 34.07 0.89
CA MET A 208 -20.90 34.02 -0.40
C MET A 208 -20.03 33.41 -1.51
N LYS A 209 -18.74 33.75 -1.57
CA LYS A 209 -17.78 33.15 -2.53
C LYS A 209 -17.63 31.65 -2.27
N ASN A 210 -17.50 31.26 -1.01
CA ASN A 210 -17.39 29.85 -0.62
C ASN A 210 -18.69 29.08 -0.92
N ALA A 211 -19.86 29.71 -0.71
CA ALA A 211 -21.14 29.12 -1.07
C ALA A 211 -21.25 28.87 -2.58
N LYS A 212 -20.85 29.84 -3.41
CA LYS A 212 -20.79 29.69 -4.88
C LYS A 212 -19.84 28.56 -5.29
N TRP A 213 -18.64 28.53 -4.72
CA TRP A 213 -17.67 27.46 -4.99
C TRP A 213 -18.23 26.07 -4.67
N ARG A 214 -18.90 25.92 -3.51
CA ARG A 214 -19.58 24.67 -3.10
C ARG A 214 -20.74 24.31 -4.02
N GLU A 215 -21.46 25.30 -4.51
CA GLU A 215 -22.59 25.10 -5.43
C GLU A 215 -22.11 24.64 -6.81
N GLU A 216 -21.02 25.23 -7.32
CA GLU A 216 -20.35 24.77 -8.54
C GLU A 216 -19.85 23.33 -8.41
N GLU A 217 -19.17 23.00 -7.32
CA GLU A 217 -18.70 21.64 -7.03
C GLU A 217 -19.86 20.64 -6.96
N ARG A 218 -20.96 21.01 -6.29
CA ARG A 218 -22.18 20.19 -6.23
C ARG A 218 -22.79 20.01 -7.61
N ASN A 219 -22.90 21.08 -8.40
CA ASN A 219 -23.48 21.03 -9.74
C ASN A 219 -22.66 20.15 -10.67
N GLU A 220 -21.33 20.19 -10.56
CA GLU A 220 -20.45 19.28 -11.30
C GLU A 220 -20.66 17.82 -10.88
N SER A 221 -20.74 17.55 -9.57
CA SER A 221 -21.03 16.21 -9.06
C SER A 221 -22.40 15.70 -9.54
N ILE A 222 -23.44 16.54 -9.49
CA ILE A 222 -24.77 16.19 -9.98
C ILE A 222 -24.74 15.92 -11.49
N LYS A 223 -24.02 16.74 -12.27
CA LYS A 223 -23.88 16.56 -13.71
C LYS A 223 -23.22 15.23 -14.04
N ARG A 224 -22.13 14.88 -13.35
CA ARG A 224 -21.45 13.58 -13.50
C ARG A 224 -22.38 12.42 -13.17
N HIS A 225 -23.14 12.51 -12.08
CA HIS A 225 -24.08 11.46 -11.69
C HIS A 225 -25.22 11.31 -12.72
N LYS A 226 -25.79 12.42 -13.20
CA LYS A 226 -26.82 12.39 -14.25
C LYS A 226 -26.30 11.78 -15.55
N GLU A 227 -25.06 12.08 -15.92
CA GLU A 227 -24.44 11.49 -17.11
C GLU A 227 -24.19 9.99 -16.96
N GLN A 228 -23.74 9.56 -15.78
CA GLN A 228 -23.58 8.14 -15.46
C GLN A 228 -24.92 7.40 -15.49
N GLU A 229 -25.95 7.95 -14.87
CA GLU A 229 -27.31 7.38 -14.85
C GLU A 229 -27.86 7.25 -16.27
N LYS A 230 -27.71 8.28 -17.10
CA LYS A 230 -28.11 8.23 -18.51
C LYS A 230 -27.38 7.13 -19.28
N LYS A 231 -26.06 6.99 -19.06
CA LYS A 231 -25.24 5.96 -19.72
C LYS A 231 -25.62 4.55 -19.27
N GLU A 232 -25.95 4.38 -18.00
CA GLU A 232 -26.48 3.11 -17.48
C GLU A 232 -27.85 2.77 -18.05
N GLU A 233 -28.73 3.77 -18.16
CA GLU A 233 -30.04 3.62 -18.79
C GLU A 233 -29.91 3.23 -20.27
N GLU A 234 -29.02 3.88 -21.03
CA GLU A 234 -28.72 3.54 -22.42
C GLU A 234 -28.22 2.09 -22.54
N ARG A 235 -27.28 1.67 -21.68
CA ARG A 235 -26.80 0.27 -21.63
C ARG A 235 -27.91 -0.72 -21.28
N LEU A 236 -28.78 -0.38 -20.33
CA LEU A 236 -29.93 -1.20 -19.99
C LEU A 236 -30.91 -1.28 -21.16
N ASN A 237 -31.12 -0.18 -21.87
CA ASN A 237 -31.99 -0.14 -23.04
C ASN A 237 -31.42 -0.96 -24.19
N GLU A 238 -30.11 -0.88 -24.46
CA GLU A 238 -29.41 -1.77 -25.40
C GLU A 238 -29.56 -3.24 -25.00
N ARG A 239 -29.38 -3.58 -23.72
CA ARG A 239 -29.65 -4.94 -23.23
C ARG A 239 -31.11 -5.34 -23.44
N ARG A 240 -32.07 -4.48 -23.13
CA ARG A 240 -33.51 -4.75 -23.36
C ARG A 240 -33.81 -4.98 -24.83
N LYS A 241 -33.20 -4.21 -25.75
CA LYS A 241 -33.31 -4.41 -27.20
C LYS A 241 -32.70 -5.75 -27.65
N ASN A 242 -31.57 -6.15 -27.06
CA ASN A 242 -30.91 -7.41 -27.38
C ASN A 242 -31.67 -8.64 -26.85
N LEU A 243 -32.50 -8.50 -25.81
CA LEU A 243 -33.45 -9.54 -25.39
C LEU A 243 -34.71 -9.48 -26.25
N TYR A 244 -34.66 -10.11 -27.43
CA TYR A 244 -35.76 -10.22 -28.41
C TYR A 244 -37.11 -10.61 -27.77
N LEU A 245 -37.11 -11.55 -26.82
CA LEU A 245 -38.32 -11.98 -26.11
C LEU A 245 -38.87 -10.89 -25.18
N SER A 246 -38.01 -10.09 -24.53
CA SER A 246 -38.43 -9.00 -23.64
C SER A 246 -39.09 -7.86 -24.42
N HIS A 247 -38.54 -7.50 -25.59
CA HIS A 247 -39.13 -6.49 -26.46
C HIS A 247 -40.48 -6.95 -27.01
N MET A 248 -40.56 -8.17 -27.55
CA MET A 248 -41.83 -8.72 -28.03
C MET A 248 -42.88 -8.85 -26.92
N MET A 249 -42.49 -9.21 -25.69
CA MET A 249 -43.42 -9.25 -24.55
C MET A 249 -43.93 -7.85 -24.15
N ALA A 250 -43.06 -6.84 -24.17
CA ALA A 250 -43.47 -5.45 -23.90
C ALA A 250 -44.41 -4.91 -25.00
N ASP A 251 -44.11 -5.18 -26.26
CA ASP A 251 -44.95 -4.79 -27.39
C ASP A 251 -46.30 -5.52 -27.37
N HIS A 252 -46.32 -6.82 -27.05
CA HIS A 252 -47.56 -7.56 -26.85
C HIS A 252 -48.36 -7.04 -25.65
N ALA A 253 -47.70 -6.62 -24.57
CA ALA A 253 -48.39 -6.03 -23.43
C ALA A 253 -49.04 -4.68 -23.80
N ASN A 254 -48.34 -3.84 -24.56
CA ASN A 254 -48.83 -2.52 -25.00
C ASN A 254 -49.90 -2.61 -26.09
N SER A 255 -49.79 -3.56 -27.01
CA SER A 255 -50.77 -3.79 -28.10
C SER A 255 -51.99 -4.59 -27.68
N SER A 256 -51.89 -5.41 -26.61
CA SER A 256 -53.02 -6.22 -26.17
C SER A 256 -54.09 -5.39 -25.46
N THR A 257 -55.30 -5.46 -26.00
CA THR A 257 -56.50 -4.94 -25.35
C THR A 257 -56.85 -5.76 -24.11
N VAL A 258 -57.64 -5.14 -23.21
CA VAL A 258 -58.16 -5.82 -22.01
C VAL A 258 -58.94 -7.09 -22.40
N GLU A 259 -59.69 -7.03 -23.50
CA GLU A 259 -60.46 -8.17 -24.00
C GLU A 259 -59.57 -9.35 -24.43
N ASP A 260 -58.48 -9.09 -25.16
CA ASP A 260 -57.55 -10.15 -25.57
C ASP A 260 -56.84 -10.81 -24.39
N ARG A 261 -56.52 -10.03 -23.34
CA ARG A 261 -55.95 -10.59 -22.09
C ARG A 261 -56.97 -11.49 -21.38
N LEU A 262 -58.23 -11.09 -21.32
CA LEU A 262 -59.32 -11.89 -20.75
C LEU A 262 -59.57 -13.17 -21.55
N ARG A 263 -59.52 -13.10 -22.89
CA ARG A 263 -59.67 -14.26 -23.78
C ARG A 263 -58.53 -15.26 -23.59
N ARG A 264 -57.27 -14.81 -23.53
CA ARG A 264 -56.11 -15.69 -23.26
C ARG A 264 -56.11 -16.30 -21.87
N ASN A 265 -56.60 -15.57 -20.86
CA ASN A 265 -56.67 -16.06 -19.48
C ASN A 265 -57.98 -16.81 -19.14
N ARG A 266 -58.88 -17.01 -20.13
CA ARG A 266 -60.21 -17.60 -19.95
C ARG A 266 -60.14 -19.01 -19.35
N HIS A 267 -59.18 -19.82 -19.78
CA HIS A 267 -59.03 -21.18 -19.28
C HIS A 267 -58.53 -21.25 -17.83
N ASN A 268 -57.75 -20.28 -17.37
CA ASN A 268 -57.36 -20.21 -15.96
C ASN A 268 -58.50 -19.71 -15.08
N LEU A 269 -59.34 -18.79 -15.58
CA LEU A 269 -60.56 -18.36 -14.90
C LEU A 269 -61.53 -19.54 -14.71
N GLN A 270 -61.70 -20.37 -15.74
CA GLN A 270 -62.57 -21.56 -15.73
C GLN A 270 -62.02 -22.74 -14.91
N LYS A 271 -60.71 -22.77 -14.61
CA LYS A 271 -60.05 -23.82 -13.82
C LYS A 271 -59.77 -23.42 -12.37
N ARG A 272 -60.37 -22.34 -11.87
CA ARG A 272 -60.27 -22.00 -10.45
C ARG A 272 -61.00 -23.06 -9.62
N SER A 273 -60.39 -23.48 -8.52
CA SER A 273 -60.85 -24.62 -7.70
C SER A 273 -62.26 -24.47 -7.13
N GLY A 274 -62.87 -23.28 -7.19
CA GLY A 274 -64.24 -23.02 -6.72
C GLY A 274 -65.34 -23.11 -7.78
N ASP A 275 -65.01 -23.18 -9.08
CA ASP A 275 -66.04 -23.15 -10.15
C ASP A 275 -66.64 -24.53 -10.48
N PHE A 276 -65.92 -25.61 -10.16
CA PHE A 276 -66.39 -26.99 -10.37
C PHE A 276 -67.44 -27.45 -9.34
N ASP A 277 -67.54 -26.77 -8.20
CA ASP A 277 -68.43 -27.15 -7.09
C ASP A 277 -69.89 -26.73 -7.33
N SER A 278 -70.09 -25.60 -8.02
CA SER A 278 -71.42 -25.04 -8.29
C SER A 278 -72.29 -25.87 -9.24
N LYS A 279 -71.68 -26.73 -10.06
CA LYS A 279 -72.38 -27.57 -11.07
C LYS A 279 -72.58 -29.00 -10.61
N PHE A 280 -71.92 -29.42 -9.53
CA PHE A 280 -72.06 -30.77 -8.98
C PHE A 280 -73.33 -30.90 -8.12
N ALA A 281 -73.75 -29.81 -7.47
CA ALA A 281 -74.93 -29.77 -6.59
C ALA A 281 -76.29 -29.57 -7.30
N LYS A 282 -76.32 -29.47 -8.64
CA LYS A 282 -77.58 -29.47 -9.40
C LYS A 282 -77.86 -30.88 -9.93
N ARG A 283 -78.57 -31.67 -9.13
CA ARG A 283 -79.34 -32.84 -9.57
C ARG A 283 -80.75 -32.73 -9.02
#